data_AF-A0A7G2CKQ9-F1
#
_entry.id   AF-A0A7G2CKQ9-F1
#
_cell.length_a   1.000
_cell.length_b   1.000
_cell.length_c   1.000
_cell.angle_alpha   90.00
_cell.angle_beta   90.00
_cell.angle_gamma   90.00
#
_symmetry.space_group_name_H-M   'P 1'
#
loop_
_entity.id
_entity.type
_entity.pdbx_description
1 polymer ?
#
loop_
_entity_poly.entity_id
_entity_poly.type
_entity_poly.pdbx_seq_one_letter_code
_entity_poly.pdbx_strand_id
1 'polypeptide(L)'
;MKIHFTKTKVTAGGQDPHADLLIEPTPLKGSHQLVPTDSQYAWLRIVGDKRWCESFRYALVSSWKSRVLSVGEGEKKEKNLPEINSIGDVIYKRWNCRRGHQILTRTRLTAEKFCKGESNLTFTADDERNFRSEAKSRSLILSDMCQTCLKNTDTSKIREWITRLWVIFAVGIDNDPTGTKVLSYDVRKKVHDTVIDQEDAVVIRAALFYFFVPTLPFEYCQKIAEEDYRKEPLPPLEKDSNFDGSITKATPSQKMFALIVMDVLGSLLDTLTEIEVAKVLKAFKPAIVDAHDRISKGVKGGIKERLAGEGQESSDALFYKGDGIHINHLDKYGNRKKQNKFV
;
A
#
# COMPACT_ATOMS: atom_id res chain seq x y z
N MET A 1 19.88 2.01 -44.04
CA MET A 1 18.66 2.51 -43.38
C MET A 1 19.02 2.79 -41.92
N LYS A 2 19.22 4.06 -41.54
CA LYS A 2 19.68 4.47 -40.20
C LYS A 2 18.45 4.73 -39.32
N ILE A 3 18.30 3.98 -38.24
CA ILE A 3 17.22 4.17 -37.26
C ILE A 3 17.62 5.38 -36.39
N HIS A 4 16.79 6.43 -36.42
CA HIS A 4 16.92 7.58 -35.53
C HIS A 4 16.22 7.26 -34.21
N PHE A 5 16.99 7.17 -33.11
CA PHE A 5 16.44 7.22 -31.77
C PHE A 5 16.20 8.69 -31.39
N THR A 6 14.94 9.09 -31.32
CA THR A 6 14.55 10.34 -30.66
C THR A 6 14.74 10.15 -29.16
N LYS A 7 15.78 10.81 -28.61
CA LYS A 7 15.95 10.96 -27.16
C LYS A 7 14.80 11.83 -26.63
N THR A 8 13.76 11.19 -26.10
CA THR A 8 12.73 11.88 -25.33
C THR A 8 13.40 12.43 -24.07
N LYS A 9 13.58 13.75 -24.00
CA LYS A 9 14.00 14.46 -22.80
C LYS A 9 13.01 14.12 -21.67
N VAL A 10 13.49 13.43 -20.63
CA VAL A 10 12.77 13.36 -19.36
C VAL A 10 12.88 14.74 -18.72
N THR A 11 11.85 15.56 -18.91
CA THR A 11 11.71 16.83 -18.20
C THR A 11 11.41 16.55 -16.73
N ALA A 12 12.31 17.01 -15.86
CA ALA A 12 12.01 17.19 -14.44
C ALA A 12 10.76 18.08 -14.33
N GLY A 13 9.67 17.52 -13.81
CA GLY A 13 8.35 18.17 -13.75
C GLY A 13 7.20 17.38 -14.39
N GLY A 14 7.46 16.23 -15.02
CA GLY A 14 6.39 15.37 -15.52
C GLY A 14 5.57 14.75 -14.39
N GLN A 15 4.24 14.87 -14.46
CA GLN A 15 3.31 13.96 -13.80
C GLN A 15 3.83 12.52 -13.92
N ASP A 16 3.69 11.74 -12.86
CA ASP A 16 4.00 10.31 -12.89
C ASP A 16 3.40 9.71 -14.17
N PRO A 17 4.20 9.22 -15.13
CA PRO A 17 3.67 8.56 -16.33
C PRO A 17 2.97 7.23 -15.98
N HIS A 18 2.99 6.87 -14.69
CA HIS A 18 2.24 5.81 -14.06
C HIS A 18 1.07 6.28 -13.19
N ALA A 19 0.62 7.53 -13.41
CA ALA A 19 -0.60 8.05 -12.82
C ALA A 19 -1.77 7.08 -13.05
N ASP A 20 -2.63 7.04 -12.05
CA ASP A 20 -3.74 6.14 -11.86
C ASP A 20 -4.50 5.86 -13.16
N LEU A 21 -4.25 4.68 -13.76
CA LEU A 21 -4.99 4.21 -14.95
C LEU A 21 -6.50 4.27 -14.64
N LEU A 22 -7.25 5.02 -15.42
CA LEU A 22 -8.72 4.98 -15.37
C LEU A 22 -9.14 3.61 -15.90
N ILE A 23 -9.74 2.79 -15.02
CA ILE A 23 -10.23 1.46 -15.36
C ILE A 23 -11.75 1.51 -15.20
N GLU A 24 -12.46 1.20 -16.28
CA GLU A 24 -13.91 1.03 -16.21
C GLU A 24 -14.22 -0.30 -15.49
N PRO A 25 -15.14 -0.30 -14.50
CA PRO A 25 -15.49 -1.51 -13.78
C PRO A 25 -16.12 -2.51 -14.76
N THR A 26 -15.36 -3.56 -15.08
CA THR A 26 -15.87 -4.66 -15.88
C THR A 26 -16.35 -5.76 -14.94
N PRO A 27 -17.66 -6.07 -14.88
CA PRO A 27 -18.15 -7.14 -14.04
C PRO A 27 -17.60 -8.47 -14.56
N LEU A 28 -16.96 -9.22 -13.67
CA LEU A 28 -16.44 -10.52 -14.02
C LEU A 28 -17.59 -11.51 -14.09
N LYS A 29 -17.78 -12.08 -15.27
CA LYS A 29 -18.67 -13.22 -15.46
C LYS A 29 -17.98 -14.42 -14.82
N GLY A 30 -18.70 -15.20 -14.01
CA GLY A 30 -18.19 -16.38 -13.28
C GLY A 30 -17.56 -17.50 -14.13
N SER A 31 -17.45 -17.29 -15.44
CA SER A 31 -16.66 -18.10 -16.38
C SER A 31 -15.18 -17.70 -16.46
N HIS A 32 -14.77 -16.59 -15.84
CA HIS A 32 -13.39 -16.11 -15.90
C HIS A 32 -12.61 -16.66 -14.69
N GLN A 33 -11.86 -17.73 -14.92
CA GLN A 33 -10.82 -18.17 -13.98
C GLN A 33 -9.70 -17.12 -14.00
N LEU A 34 -9.75 -16.18 -13.06
CA LEU A 34 -8.71 -15.17 -12.87
C LEU A 34 -7.54 -15.63 -12.00
N VAL A 35 -7.65 -16.84 -11.45
CA VAL A 35 -6.60 -17.47 -10.68
C VAL A 35 -5.76 -18.28 -11.66
N PRO A 36 -4.51 -17.89 -11.97
CA PRO A 36 -3.59 -18.80 -12.64
C PRO A 36 -3.50 -20.08 -11.81
N THR A 37 -3.55 -21.23 -12.47
CA THR A 37 -3.54 -22.57 -11.84
C THR A 37 -2.37 -22.78 -10.87
N ASP A 38 -1.32 -21.94 -10.98
CA ASP A 38 -0.10 -21.94 -10.17
C ASP A 38 0.12 -20.66 -9.34
N SER A 39 -0.89 -19.79 -9.20
CA SER A 39 -0.78 -18.55 -8.40
C SER A 39 -0.75 -18.89 -6.92
N GLN A 40 0.47 -19.04 -6.39
CA GLN A 40 0.69 -19.18 -4.96
C GLN A 40 0.31 -17.86 -4.28
N TYR A 41 -0.48 -17.91 -3.21
CA TYR A 41 -0.83 -16.77 -2.36
C TYR A 41 0.42 -16.13 -1.73
N ALA A 42 1.23 -15.42 -2.51
CA ALA A 42 2.54 -14.95 -2.09
C ALA A 42 2.42 -13.95 -0.91
N TRP A 43 1.38 -13.11 -0.92
CA TRP A 43 1.04 -12.25 0.22
C TRP A 43 0.77 -13.06 1.49
N LEU A 44 0.09 -14.21 1.37
CA LEU A 44 -0.22 -15.07 2.52
C LEU A 44 1.04 -15.75 3.05
N ARG A 45 2.00 -16.08 2.18
CA ARG A 45 3.31 -16.60 2.60
C ARG A 45 4.13 -15.52 3.32
N ILE A 46 4.12 -14.28 2.82
CA ILE A 46 4.79 -13.14 3.44
C ILE A 46 4.29 -12.92 4.88
N VAL A 47 2.97 -12.97 5.06
CA VAL A 47 2.33 -12.67 6.37
C VAL A 47 2.23 -13.90 7.28
N GLY A 48 2.04 -15.09 6.71
CA GLY A 48 1.64 -16.30 7.44
C GLY A 48 2.70 -17.40 7.57
N ASP A 49 3.76 -17.40 6.75
CA ASP A 49 4.81 -18.42 6.78
C ASP A 49 6.17 -17.78 7.13
N LYS A 50 6.54 -17.87 8.40
CA LYS A 50 7.78 -17.28 8.92
C LYS A 50 9.03 -17.83 8.22
N ARG A 51 9.10 -19.14 7.97
CA ARG A 51 10.28 -19.79 7.36
C ARG A 51 10.43 -19.38 5.90
N TRP A 52 9.31 -19.37 5.17
CA TRP A 52 9.30 -18.89 3.79
C TRP A 52 9.69 -17.40 3.75
N CYS A 53 9.12 -16.59 4.65
CA CYS A 53 9.40 -15.16 4.72
C CYS A 53 10.88 -14.88 5.01
N GLU A 54 11.52 -15.62 5.93
CA GLU A 54 12.96 -15.53 6.20
C GLU A 54 13.81 -15.88 4.96
N SER A 55 13.43 -16.94 4.24
CA SER A 55 14.12 -17.37 3.03
C SER A 55 13.98 -16.34 1.90
N PHE A 56 12.77 -15.83 1.70
CA PHE A 56 12.47 -14.76 0.76
C PHE A 56 13.24 -13.48 1.11
N ARG A 57 13.25 -13.09 2.39
CA ARG A 57 14.00 -11.93 2.89
C ARG A 57 15.48 -12.03 2.53
N TYR A 58 16.09 -13.18 2.80
CA TYR A 58 17.49 -13.41 2.46
C TYR A 58 17.73 -13.31 0.95
N ALA A 59 16.91 -13.99 0.14
CA ALA A 59 17.03 -13.98 -1.32
C ALA A 59 16.85 -12.56 -1.90
N LEU A 60 15.86 -11.81 -1.41
CA LEU A 60 15.56 -10.46 -1.88
C LEU A 60 16.69 -9.49 -1.51
N VAL A 61 17.13 -9.50 -0.26
CA VAL A 61 18.27 -8.68 0.19
C VAL A 61 19.51 -9.01 -0.62
N SER A 62 19.82 -10.29 -0.81
CA SER A 62 20.97 -10.73 -1.61
C SER A 62 20.87 -10.25 -3.06
N SER A 63 19.70 -10.37 -3.69
CA SER A 63 19.46 -9.94 -5.07
C SER A 63 19.66 -8.43 -5.26
N TRP A 64 19.43 -7.61 -4.21
CA TRP A 64 19.49 -6.15 -4.27
C TRP A 64 20.69 -5.52 -3.53
N LYS A 65 21.52 -6.33 -2.85
CA LYS A 65 22.64 -5.86 -2.02
C LYS A 65 23.66 -5.04 -2.83
N SER A 66 24.07 -5.58 -3.98
CA SER A 66 25.08 -5.00 -4.88
C SER A 66 24.51 -4.18 -6.04
N ARG A 67 23.17 -4.10 -6.16
CA ARG A 67 22.53 -3.38 -7.27
C ARG A 67 22.44 -1.89 -6.95
N VAL A 68 22.94 -1.07 -7.85
CA VAL A 68 22.69 0.38 -7.90
C VAL A 68 21.43 0.61 -8.72
N LEU A 69 20.58 1.56 -8.33
CA LEU A 69 19.60 2.11 -9.27
C LEU A 69 20.37 2.70 -10.46
N SER A 70 20.23 2.14 -11.64
CA SER A 70 20.78 2.67 -12.88
C SER A 70 20.07 3.98 -13.26
N VAL A 71 20.32 5.07 -12.52
CA VAL A 71 19.90 6.40 -12.93
C VAL A 71 21.00 6.97 -13.81
N GLY A 72 20.93 6.63 -15.10
CA GLY A 72 21.77 7.22 -16.14
C GLY A 72 23.07 6.47 -16.42
N GLU A 73 23.30 6.17 -17.69
CA GLU A 73 24.60 5.73 -18.20
C GLU A 73 25.64 6.83 -17.92
N GLY A 74 26.60 6.55 -17.05
CA GLY A 74 27.63 7.53 -16.70
C GLY A 74 28.48 7.11 -15.51
N GLU A 75 29.44 6.24 -15.79
CA GLU A 75 30.67 5.99 -15.04
C GLU A 75 30.65 5.34 -13.64
N LYS A 76 31.39 4.23 -13.62
CA LYS A 76 32.07 3.57 -12.52
C LYS A 76 32.56 4.54 -11.43
N LYS A 77 32.02 4.38 -10.22
CA LYS A 77 32.78 4.30 -8.96
C LYS A 77 31.91 3.58 -7.95
N GLU A 78 32.44 2.49 -7.38
CA GLU A 78 31.98 1.98 -6.09
C GLU A 78 32.12 3.10 -5.07
N LYS A 79 31.04 3.87 -4.88
CA LYS A 79 30.82 4.63 -3.66
C LYS A 79 30.06 3.70 -2.72
N ASN A 80 30.42 3.74 -1.44
CA ASN A 80 29.81 2.95 -0.37
C ASN A 80 28.29 3.00 -0.46
N LEU A 81 27.70 2.02 -1.15
CA LEU A 81 26.26 1.93 -1.27
C LEU A 81 25.69 1.77 0.14
N PRO A 82 24.56 2.42 0.46
CA PRO A 82 23.88 2.20 1.71
C PRO A 82 23.69 0.70 1.93
N GLU A 83 24.09 0.22 3.10
CA GLU A 83 23.97 -1.18 3.46
C GLU A 83 22.49 -1.61 3.42
N ILE A 84 22.24 -2.78 2.85
CA ILE A 84 20.92 -3.40 2.74
C ILE A 84 20.89 -4.63 3.63
N ASN A 85 20.14 -4.53 4.73
CA ASN A 85 20.04 -5.59 5.73
C ASN A 85 18.61 -6.14 5.86
N SER A 86 17.63 -5.48 5.22
CA SER A 86 16.22 -5.81 5.34
C SER A 86 15.42 -5.54 4.06
N ILE A 87 14.20 -6.06 3.98
CA ILE A 87 13.26 -5.71 2.90
C ILE A 87 12.92 -4.21 2.97
N GLY A 88 12.81 -3.66 4.18
CA GLY A 88 12.62 -2.22 4.40
C GLY A 88 13.74 -1.40 3.75
N ASP A 89 14.99 -1.85 3.88
CA ASP A 89 16.13 -1.22 3.20
C ASP A 89 16.02 -1.32 1.67
N VAL A 90 15.56 -2.45 1.13
CA VAL A 90 15.34 -2.59 -0.31
C VAL A 90 14.27 -1.59 -0.77
N ILE A 91 13.13 -1.52 -0.10
CA ILE A 91 12.03 -0.60 -0.43
C ILE A 91 12.48 0.86 -0.35
N TYR A 92 13.17 1.21 0.73
CA TYR A 92 13.59 2.57 1.04
C TYR A 92 14.78 3.04 0.19
N LYS A 93 15.85 2.25 0.14
CA LYS A 93 17.16 2.64 -0.43
C LYS A 93 17.35 2.21 -1.88
N ARG A 94 16.68 1.14 -2.32
CA ARG A 94 16.85 0.59 -3.67
C ARG A 94 15.65 0.85 -4.56
N TRP A 95 14.44 0.57 -4.11
CA TRP A 95 13.25 0.86 -4.89
C TRP A 95 12.83 2.32 -4.78
N ASN A 96 13.18 2.98 -3.66
CA ASN A 96 12.82 4.37 -3.37
C ASN A 96 11.30 4.59 -3.54
N CYS A 97 10.50 3.68 -2.98
CA CYS A 97 9.05 3.73 -3.13
C CYS A 97 8.48 4.96 -2.43
N ARG A 98 7.73 5.80 -3.15
CA ARG A 98 7.09 7.02 -2.64
C ARG A 98 5.57 6.89 -2.50
N ARG A 99 4.99 5.83 -3.05
CA ARG A 99 3.55 5.55 -3.08
C ARG A 99 3.29 4.12 -2.57
N GLY A 100 2.14 3.88 -1.96
CA GLY A 100 1.79 2.60 -1.37
C GLY A 100 1.74 1.50 -2.40
N HIS A 101 1.15 1.80 -3.56
CA HIS A 101 1.08 0.85 -4.68
C HIS A 101 2.46 0.33 -5.11
N GLN A 102 3.52 1.14 -5.02
CA GLN A 102 4.89 0.72 -5.39
C GLN A 102 5.42 -0.33 -4.42
N ILE A 103 5.14 -0.17 -3.11
CA ILE A 103 5.49 -1.19 -2.10
C ILE A 103 4.78 -2.49 -2.43
N LEU A 104 3.46 -2.43 -2.61
CA LEU A 104 2.63 -3.61 -2.82
C LEU A 104 3.03 -4.34 -4.10
N THR A 105 3.09 -3.64 -5.24
CA THR A 105 3.45 -4.21 -6.55
C THR A 105 4.84 -4.83 -6.54
N ARG A 106 5.87 -4.11 -6.10
CA ARG A 106 7.26 -4.60 -6.19
C ARG A 106 7.53 -5.76 -5.25
N THR A 107 6.99 -5.70 -4.03
CA THR A 107 7.08 -6.81 -3.07
C THR A 107 6.38 -8.04 -3.63
N ARG A 108 5.20 -7.85 -4.24
CA ARG A 108 4.44 -8.94 -4.82
C ARG A 108 5.13 -9.58 -6.03
N LEU A 109 5.59 -8.79 -6.99
CA LEU A 109 6.32 -9.27 -8.18
C LEU A 109 7.56 -10.08 -7.79
N THR A 110 8.34 -9.59 -6.82
CA THR A 110 9.53 -10.30 -6.36
C THR A 110 9.19 -11.57 -5.59
N ALA A 111 8.12 -11.56 -4.79
CA ALA A 111 7.63 -12.75 -4.09
C ALA A 111 7.15 -13.83 -5.06
N GLU A 112 6.47 -13.47 -6.14
CA GLU A 112 6.04 -14.42 -7.17
C GLU A 112 7.20 -15.07 -7.91
N LYS A 113 8.21 -14.29 -8.29
CA LYS A 113 9.45 -14.82 -8.88
C LYS A 113 10.13 -15.81 -7.94
N PHE A 114 10.19 -15.48 -6.66
CA PHE A 114 10.74 -16.38 -5.65
C PHE A 114 9.92 -17.68 -5.49
N CYS A 115 8.58 -17.60 -5.52
CA CYS A 115 7.70 -18.77 -5.53
C CYS A 115 7.95 -19.70 -6.73
N LYS A 116 8.36 -19.14 -7.88
CA LYS A 116 8.74 -19.88 -9.10
C LYS A 116 10.17 -20.41 -9.08
N GLY A 117 10.92 -20.19 -8.00
CA GLY A 117 12.32 -20.62 -7.87
C GLY A 117 13.31 -19.76 -8.65
N GLU A 118 12.92 -18.55 -9.08
CA GLU A 118 13.83 -17.64 -9.77
C GLU A 118 14.90 -17.10 -8.79
N SER A 119 16.16 -17.14 -9.22
CA SER A 119 17.29 -16.61 -8.44
C SER A 119 17.43 -15.09 -8.55
N ASN A 120 16.91 -14.49 -9.64
CA ASN A 120 16.97 -13.06 -9.90
C ASN A 120 15.64 -12.36 -9.58
N LEU A 121 15.55 -11.79 -8.38
CA LEU A 121 14.33 -11.13 -7.88
C LEU A 121 14.25 -9.65 -8.30
N THR A 122 14.38 -9.39 -9.60
CA THR A 122 14.21 -8.05 -10.20
C THR A 122 12.94 -7.98 -11.05
N PHE A 123 12.49 -6.78 -11.37
CA PHE A 123 11.32 -6.53 -12.22
C PHE A 123 11.63 -5.39 -13.21
N THR A 124 10.88 -5.35 -14.29
CA THR A 124 10.93 -4.27 -15.28
C THR A 124 9.81 -3.25 -15.04
N ALA A 125 9.88 -2.09 -15.71
CA ALA A 125 8.80 -1.12 -15.67
C ALA A 125 7.50 -1.67 -16.31
N ASP A 126 7.62 -2.59 -17.26
CA ASP A 126 6.47 -3.24 -17.90
C ASP A 126 5.83 -4.27 -16.98
N ASP A 127 6.64 -5.04 -16.22
CA ASP A 127 6.14 -5.94 -15.16
C ASP A 127 5.27 -5.16 -14.15
N GLU A 128 5.76 -4.00 -13.69
CA GLU A 128 5.00 -3.15 -12.76
C GLU A 128 3.71 -2.59 -13.37
N ARG A 129 3.73 -2.23 -14.66
CA ARG A 129 2.56 -1.68 -15.34
C ARG A 129 1.46 -2.73 -15.48
N ASN A 130 1.82 -3.91 -15.98
CA ASN A 130 0.88 -5.01 -16.19
C ASN A 130 0.25 -5.46 -14.87
N PHE A 131 1.09 -5.65 -13.83
CA PHE A 131 0.60 -6.00 -12.51
C PHE A 131 -0.37 -4.95 -11.94
N ARG A 132 -0.04 -3.66 -12.09
CA ARG A 132 -0.90 -2.58 -11.57
C ARG A 132 -2.24 -2.48 -12.27
N SER A 133 -2.30 -2.63 -13.59
CA SER A 133 -3.59 -2.62 -14.30
C SER A 133 -4.51 -3.75 -13.81
N GLU A 134 -3.95 -4.92 -13.55
CA GLU A 134 -4.71 -6.05 -13.02
C GLU A 134 -5.12 -5.82 -11.57
N ALA A 135 -4.18 -5.41 -10.70
CA ALA A 135 -4.43 -5.15 -9.29
C ALA A 135 -5.49 -4.07 -9.07
N LYS A 136 -5.45 -2.99 -9.86
CA LYS A 136 -6.43 -1.90 -9.77
C LYS A 136 -7.83 -2.36 -10.19
N SER A 137 -7.94 -3.10 -11.30
CA SER A 137 -9.21 -3.70 -11.73
C SER A 137 -9.81 -4.59 -10.64
N ARG A 138 -8.98 -5.43 -10.02
CA ARG A 138 -9.40 -6.34 -8.93
C ARG A 138 -9.82 -5.57 -7.69
N SER A 139 -9.07 -4.55 -7.28
CA SER A 139 -9.39 -3.72 -6.12
C SER A 139 -10.77 -3.07 -6.23
N LEU A 140 -11.13 -2.58 -7.43
CA LEU A 140 -12.46 -2.02 -7.70
C LEU A 140 -13.57 -3.07 -7.54
N ILE A 141 -13.36 -4.27 -8.10
CA ILE A 141 -14.34 -5.36 -8.02
C ILE A 141 -14.50 -5.87 -6.59
N LEU A 142 -13.40 -6.02 -5.86
CA LEU A 142 -13.42 -6.41 -4.45
C LEU A 142 -14.11 -5.36 -3.58
N SER A 143 -13.90 -4.08 -3.88
CA SER A 143 -14.59 -2.98 -3.21
C SER A 143 -16.10 -3.03 -3.46
N ASP A 144 -16.53 -3.25 -4.70
CA ASP A 144 -17.95 -3.39 -5.04
C ASP A 144 -18.60 -4.61 -4.38
N MET A 145 -17.90 -5.76 -4.39
CA MET A 145 -18.33 -6.96 -3.66
C MET A 145 -18.49 -6.67 -2.16
N CYS A 146 -17.51 -6.00 -1.55
CA CYS A 146 -17.56 -5.64 -0.14
C CYS A 146 -18.74 -4.70 0.17
N GLN A 147 -18.98 -3.68 -0.66
CA GLN A 147 -20.11 -2.77 -0.50
C GLN A 147 -21.44 -3.51 -0.64
N THR A 148 -21.55 -4.44 -1.59
CA THR A 148 -22.74 -5.28 -1.78
C THR A 148 -23.00 -6.17 -0.56
N CYS A 149 -21.96 -6.84 -0.03
CA CYS A 149 -22.06 -7.63 1.20
C CYS A 149 -22.49 -6.78 2.42
N LEU A 150 -22.07 -5.52 2.49
CA LEU A 150 -22.47 -4.60 3.57
C LEU A 150 -23.90 -4.07 3.41
N LYS A 151 -24.42 -3.97 2.17
CA LYS A 151 -25.81 -3.59 1.90
C LYS A 151 -26.79 -4.72 2.22
N ASN A 152 -26.43 -5.97 1.90
CA ASN A 152 -27.29 -7.13 2.12
C ASN A 152 -27.26 -7.57 3.57
N THR A 153 -28.41 -7.92 4.14
CA THR A 153 -28.52 -8.42 5.53
C THR A 153 -28.10 -9.88 5.71
N ASP A 154 -27.71 -10.54 4.62
CA ASP A 154 -27.36 -11.96 4.59
C ASP A 154 -26.05 -12.28 5.33
N THR A 155 -25.87 -13.57 5.64
CA THR A 155 -24.71 -14.10 6.36
C THR A 155 -23.49 -14.20 5.45
N SER A 156 -22.89 -13.05 5.14
CA SER A 156 -21.60 -12.96 4.44
C SER A 156 -20.42 -13.03 5.41
N LYS A 157 -19.40 -13.83 5.07
CA LYS A 157 -18.11 -13.90 5.78
C LYS A 157 -17.29 -12.63 5.64
N ILE A 158 -17.38 -11.93 4.51
CA ILE A 158 -16.76 -10.60 4.35
C ILE A 158 -17.40 -9.63 5.33
N ARG A 159 -18.74 -9.57 5.36
CA ARG A 159 -19.48 -8.70 6.27
C ARG A 159 -19.16 -8.98 7.73
N GLU A 160 -19.08 -10.27 8.11
CA GLU A 160 -18.68 -10.71 9.44
C GLU A 160 -17.31 -10.13 9.84
N TRP A 161 -16.29 -10.32 9.00
CA TRP A 161 -14.93 -9.83 9.28
C TRP A 161 -14.81 -8.32 9.21
N ILE A 162 -15.42 -7.64 8.25
CA ILE A 162 -15.42 -6.18 8.17
C ILE A 162 -16.08 -5.57 9.41
N THR A 163 -17.21 -6.13 9.85
CA THR A 163 -17.89 -5.67 11.08
C THR A 163 -17.00 -5.88 12.30
N ARG A 164 -16.34 -7.03 12.42
CA ARG A 164 -15.40 -7.31 13.50
C ARG A 164 -14.22 -6.34 13.52
N LEU A 165 -13.60 -6.09 12.35
CA LEU A 165 -12.50 -5.12 12.23
C LEU A 165 -12.97 -3.69 12.52
N TRP A 166 -14.18 -3.32 12.11
CA TRP A 166 -14.76 -2.02 12.42
C TRP A 166 -14.97 -1.83 13.93
N VAL A 167 -15.49 -2.84 14.64
CA VAL A 167 -15.64 -2.80 16.09
C VAL A 167 -14.27 -2.66 16.78
N ILE A 168 -13.25 -3.41 16.32
CA ILE A 168 -11.88 -3.28 16.84
C ILE A 168 -11.37 -1.86 16.63
N PHE A 169 -11.53 -1.31 15.44
CA PHE A 169 -11.10 0.06 15.13
C PHE A 169 -11.80 1.10 16.02
N ALA A 170 -13.13 1.01 16.14
CA ALA A 170 -13.96 1.98 16.85
C ALA A 170 -13.76 1.97 18.38
N VAL A 171 -13.60 0.78 18.98
CA VAL A 171 -13.64 0.64 20.44
C VAL A 171 -12.55 -0.28 21.03
N GLY A 172 -11.67 -0.85 20.21
CA GLY A 172 -10.58 -1.71 20.66
C GLY A 172 -11.02 -3.11 21.10
N ILE A 173 -12.28 -3.49 20.86
CA ILE A 173 -12.85 -4.76 21.32
C ILE A 173 -12.87 -5.77 20.18
N ASP A 174 -12.26 -6.93 20.41
CA ASP A 174 -12.36 -8.06 19.51
C ASP A 174 -13.70 -8.79 19.70
N ASN A 175 -14.68 -8.44 18.86
CA ASN A 175 -16.01 -9.06 18.88
C ASN A 175 -16.07 -10.28 17.97
N ASP A 176 -15.79 -11.46 18.51
CA ASP A 176 -15.96 -12.73 17.79
C ASP A 176 -17.46 -13.11 17.71
N PRO A 177 -18.06 -13.20 16.52
CA PRO A 177 -19.47 -13.58 16.38
C PRO A 177 -19.74 -15.04 16.79
N THR A 178 -18.71 -15.87 16.90
CA THR A 178 -18.82 -17.24 17.48
C THR A 178 -18.62 -17.25 18.99
N GLY A 179 -18.23 -16.12 19.58
CA GLY A 179 -18.05 -15.95 21.02
C GLY A 179 -19.37 -15.69 21.75
N THR A 180 -19.37 -15.89 23.06
CA THR A 180 -20.54 -15.67 23.93
C THR A 180 -20.74 -14.21 24.35
N LYS A 181 -19.79 -13.31 24.05
CA LYS A 181 -19.84 -11.91 24.46
C LYS A 181 -20.62 -11.06 23.48
N VAL A 182 -21.89 -10.82 23.79
CA VAL A 182 -22.70 -9.80 23.12
C VAL A 182 -22.22 -8.40 23.55
N LEU A 183 -21.99 -7.50 22.60
CA LEU A 183 -21.62 -6.11 22.88
C LEU A 183 -22.72 -5.41 23.68
N SER A 184 -22.38 -4.62 24.71
CA SER A 184 -23.36 -3.82 25.45
C SER A 184 -23.97 -2.72 24.57
N TYR A 185 -25.15 -2.19 24.94
CA TYR A 185 -25.79 -1.09 24.21
C TYR A 185 -24.86 0.11 24.02
N ASP A 186 -24.16 0.53 25.07
CA ASP A 186 -23.24 1.68 25.03
C ASP A 186 -22.10 1.45 24.04
N VAL A 187 -21.56 0.23 23.98
CA VAL A 187 -20.52 -0.12 23.01
C VAL A 187 -21.08 -0.10 21.59
N ARG A 188 -22.28 -0.66 21.36
CA ARG A 188 -22.91 -0.64 20.02
C ARG A 188 -23.19 0.80 19.56
N LYS A 189 -23.66 1.65 20.46
CA LYS A 189 -23.88 3.08 20.19
C LYS A 189 -22.57 3.79 19.85
N LYS A 190 -21.50 3.56 20.63
CA LYS A 190 -20.18 4.14 20.32
C LYS A 190 -19.63 3.68 18.97
N VAL A 191 -19.78 2.40 18.63
CA VAL A 191 -19.39 1.86 17.31
C VAL A 191 -20.18 2.52 16.18
N HIS A 192 -21.48 2.71 16.37
CA HIS A 192 -22.33 3.38 15.38
C HIS A 192 -21.94 4.85 15.19
N ASP A 193 -21.71 5.57 16.29
CA ASP A 193 -21.40 7.00 16.29
C ASP A 193 -19.94 7.31 15.90
N THR A 194 -19.12 6.27 15.71
CA THR A 194 -17.73 6.44 15.25
C THR A 194 -17.70 6.98 13.83
N VAL A 195 -16.98 8.08 13.64
CA VAL A 195 -16.73 8.71 12.34
C VAL A 195 -15.29 8.44 11.94
N ILE A 196 -15.08 8.13 10.66
CA ILE A 196 -13.75 8.00 10.09
C ILE A 196 -13.38 9.31 9.38
N ASP A 197 -12.24 9.89 9.74
CA ASP A 197 -11.70 11.09 9.11
C ASP A 197 -10.50 10.79 8.19
N GLN A 198 -9.88 11.84 7.66
CA GLN A 198 -8.76 11.70 6.73
C GLN A 198 -7.52 11.18 7.45
N GLU A 199 -7.33 11.62 8.69
CA GLU A 199 -6.25 11.23 9.57
C GLU A 199 -6.34 9.74 9.95
N ASP A 200 -7.55 9.23 10.22
CA ASP A 200 -7.82 7.81 10.39
C ASP A 200 -7.39 7.00 9.18
N ALA A 201 -7.77 7.44 7.98
CA ALA A 201 -7.45 6.74 6.75
C ALA A 201 -5.93 6.60 6.54
N VAL A 202 -5.18 7.68 6.83
CA VAL A 202 -3.71 7.67 6.80
C VAL A 202 -3.15 6.66 7.81
N VAL A 203 -3.62 6.67 9.06
CA VAL A 203 -3.11 5.77 10.10
C VAL A 203 -3.44 4.31 9.78
N ILE A 204 -4.66 4.02 9.29
CA ILE A 204 -5.07 2.66 8.89
C ILE A 204 -4.16 2.15 7.75
N ARG A 205 -3.98 2.93 6.69
CA ARG A 205 -3.10 2.56 5.56
C ARG A 205 -1.66 2.35 6.04
N ALA A 206 -1.14 3.25 6.87
CA ALA A 206 0.21 3.13 7.43
C ALA A 206 0.38 1.85 8.26
N ALA A 207 -0.59 1.50 9.10
CA ALA A 207 -0.57 0.29 9.90
C ALA A 207 -0.64 -0.98 9.03
N LEU A 208 -1.43 -0.96 7.95
CA LEU A 208 -1.48 -2.05 6.98
C LEU A 208 -0.13 -2.25 6.27
N PHE A 209 0.51 -1.17 5.80
CA PHE A 209 1.85 -1.25 5.21
C PHE A 209 2.91 -1.72 6.20
N TYR A 210 2.86 -1.20 7.43
CA TYR A 210 3.78 -1.59 8.50
C TYR A 210 3.63 -3.07 8.85
N PHE A 211 2.41 -3.57 8.94
CA PHE A 211 2.16 -5.00 9.17
C PHE A 211 2.64 -5.86 8.00
N PHE A 212 2.43 -5.41 6.76
CA PHE A 212 2.86 -6.15 5.56
C PHE A 212 4.40 -6.18 5.42
N VAL A 213 5.09 -5.09 5.78
CA VAL A 213 6.55 -5.02 5.79
C VAL A 213 7.06 -4.44 7.13
N PRO A 214 7.19 -5.29 8.18
CA PRO A 214 7.54 -4.83 9.53
C PRO A 214 8.93 -4.20 9.67
N THR A 215 9.80 -4.43 8.69
CA THR A 215 11.14 -3.83 8.66
C THR A 215 11.15 -2.39 8.13
N LEU A 216 10.03 -1.91 7.61
CA LEU A 216 9.88 -0.52 7.17
C LEU A 216 9.44 0.32 8.38
N PRO A 217 10.09 1.47 8.68
CA PRO A 217 9.67 2.32 9.79
C PRO A 217 8.23 2.80 9.63
N PHE A 218 7.47 2.86 10.72
CA PHE A 218 6.06 3.26 10.67
C PHE A 218 5.91 4.70 10.13
N GLU A 219 6.82 5.60 10.49
CA GLU A 219 6.84 6.98 10.03
C GLU A 219 6.98 7.06 8.51
N TYR A 220 7.71 6.12 7.90
CA TYR A 220 7.82 6.02 6.45
C TYR A 220 6.53 5.50 5.83
N CYS A 221 5.90 4.48 6.42
CA CYS A 221 4.58 4.00 6.01
C CYS A 221 3.53 5.12 6.07
N GLN A 222 3.58 5.96 7.11
CA GLN A 222 2.67 7.10 7.27
C GLN A 222 2.89 8.15 6.19
N LYS A 223 4.14 8.53 5.87
CA LYS A 223 4.42 9.47 4.78
C LYS A 223 3.92 8.97 3.43
N ILE A 224 4.07 7.67 3.16
CA ILE A 224 3.52 7.06 1.96
C ILE A 224 1.99 7.14 1.95
N ALA A 225 1.34 6.82 3.07
CA ALA A 225 -0.11 6.92 3.19
C ALA A 225 -0.62 8.37 3.03
N GLU A 226 0.11 9.36 3.56
CA GLU A 226 -0.16 10.78 3.36
C GLU A 226 -0.04 11.16 1.87
N GLU A 227 1.01 10.69 1.17
CA GLU A 227 1.20 10.97 -0.25
C GLU A 227 0.13 10.30 -1.12
N ASP A 228 -0.25 9.06 -0.81
CA ASP A 228 -1.37 8.39 -1.47
C ASP A 228 -2.66 9.18 -1.27
N TYR A 229 -2.92 9.67 -0.06
CA TYR A 229 -4.09 10.48 0.26
C TYR A 229 -4.11 11.83 -0.49
N ARG A 230 -2.96 12.54 -0.59
CA ARG A 230 -2.87 13.80 -1.35
C ARG A 230 -3.19 13.61 -2.84
N LYS A 231 -2.83 12.46 -3.39
CA LYS A 231 -3.01 12.14 -4.82
C LYS A 231 -4.41 11.65 -5.11
N GLU A 232 -4.95 10.81 -4.24
CA GLU A 232 -6.28 10.22 -4.37
C GLU A 232 -7.02 10.34 -3.02
N PRO A 233 -7.61 11.52 -2.75
CA PRO A 233 -8.33 11.74 -1.51
C PRO A 233 -9.60 10.89 -1.49
N LEU A 234 -10.03 10.52 -0.28
CA LEU A 234 -11.24 9.72 -0.11
C LEU A 234 -12.49 10.51 -0.56
N PRO A 235 -13.49 9.82 -1.13
CA PRO A 235 -14.75 10.47 -1.47
C PRO A 235 -15.44 11.00 -0.20
N PRO A 236 -16.25 12.06 -0.31
CA PRO A 236 -16.97 12.59 0.83
C PRO A 236 -17.95 11.55 1.39
N LEU A 237 -18.05 11.49 2.72
CA LEU A 237 -19.02 10.63 3.40
C LEU A 237 -20.46 11.12 3.12
N GLU A 238 -21.33 10.21 2.71
CA GLU A 238 -22.77 10.45 2.74
C GLU A 238 -23.24 10.58 4.20
N LYS A 239 -24.16 11.51 4.47
CA LYS A 239 -24.75 11.66 5.81
C LYS A 239 -25.86 10.62 6.00
N ASP A 240 -25.74 9.77 7.03
CA ASP A 240 -26.86 8.94 7.51
C ASP A 240 -27.48 9.65 8.72
N SER A 241 -28.80 9.87 8.70
CA SER A 241 -29.48 10.72 9.68
C SER A 241 -30.09 9.96 10.86
N ASN A 242 -30.15 8.62 10.83
CA ASN A 242 -30.89 7.84 11.84
C ASN A 242 -30.10 6.63 12.38
N PHE A 243 -29.93 6.58 13.71
CA PHE A 243 -29.46 5.40 14.44
C PHE A 243 -30.57 4.37 14.57
N ASP A 244 -30.38 3.15 14.03
CA ASP A 244 -31.37 2.07 14.13
C ASP A 244 -31.06 1.03 15.22
N GLY A 245 -30.01 1.25 16.02
CA GLY A 245 -29.60 0.35 17.10
C GLY A 245 -28.97 -0.96 16.64
N SER A 246 -28.99 -1.26 15.34
CA SER A 246 -28.51 -2.52 14.78
C SER A 246 -27.12 -2.40 14.19
N ILE A 247 -26.22 -3.29 14.60
CA ILE A 247 -24.91 -3.46 13.94
C ILE A 247 -25.07 -4.06 12.53
N THR A 248 -26.26 -4.57 12.17
CA THR A 248 -26.53 -5.12 10.85
C THR A 248 -26.68 -4.03 9.76
N LYS A 249 -26.88 -2.77 10.11
CA LYS A 249 -26.86 -1.70 9.10
C LYS A 249 -25.48 -1.06 9.07
N ALA A 250 -24.76 -1.23 7.96
CA ALA A 250 -23.44 -0.62 7.81
C ALA A 250 -23.57 0.90 7.64
N THR A 251 -22.99 1.66 8.57
CA THR A 251 -22.95 3.13 8.51
C THR A 251 -22.06 3.62 7.36
N PRO A 252 -22.20 4.88 6.91
CA PRO A 252 -21.28 5.45 5.92
C PRO A 252 -19.82 5.37 6.35
N SER A 253 -19.51 5.60 7.64
CA SER A 253 -18.16 5.46 8.20
C SER A 253 -17.64 4.03 8.09
N GLN A 254 -18.48 3.03 8.39
CA GLN A 254 -18.09 1.62 8.26
C GLN A 254 -17.86 1.23 6.79
N LYS A 255 -18.69 1.74 5.86
CA LYS A 255 -18.49 1.54 4.43
C LYS A 255 -17.19 2.17 3.94
N MET A 256 -16.86 3.37 4.42
CA MET A 256 -15.61 4.05 4.09
C MET A 256 -14.39 3.32 4.66
N PHE A 257 -14.47 2.87 5.92
CA PHE A 257 -13.46 1.99 6.52
C PHE A 257 -13.20 0.76 5.66
N ALA A 258 -14.27 0.10 5.19
CA ALA A 258 -14.15 -1.05 4.32
C ALA A 258 -13.45 -0.71 2.99
N LEU A 259 -13.74 0.44 2.38
CA LEU A 259 -13.03 0.90 1.16
C LEU A 259 -11.54 1.11 1.41
N ILE A 260 -11.17 1.79 2.50
CA ILE A 260 -9.76 2.04 2.86
C ILE A 260 -8.99 0.73 3.03
N VAL A 261 -9.59 -0.24 3.72
CA VAL A 261 -8.99 -1.57 3.93
C VAL A 261 -8.88 -2.33 2.61
N MET A 262 -9.94 -2.34 1.80
CA MET A 262 -9.98 -3.09 0.54
C MET A 262 -9.07 -2.49 -0.55
N ASP A 263 -8.80 -1.20 -0.52
CA ASP A 263 -7.85 -0.55 -1.44
C ASP A 263 -6.43 -1.14 -1.30
N VAL A 264 -5.98 -1.34 -0.06
CA VAL A 264 -4.67 -1.95 0.24
C VAL A 264 -4.70 -3.46 0.03
N LEU A 265 -5.69 -4.14 0.62
CA LEU A 265 -5.76 -5.61 0.58
C LEU A 265 -6.08 -6.14 -0.83
N GLY A 266 -6.95 -5.45 -1.56
CA GLY A 266 -7.32 -5.82 -2.93
C GLY A 266 -6.14 -5.76 -3.90
N SER A 267 -5.20 -4.85 -3.67
CA SER A 267 -3.94 -4.78 -4.41
C SER A 267 -2.99 -5.96 -4.16
N LEU A 268 -3.23 -6.74 -3.10
CA LEU A 268 -2.44 -7.94 -2.75
C LEU A 268 -3.10 -9.25 -3.20
N LEU A 269 -4.39 -9.19 -3.54
CA LEU A 269 -5.23 -10.35 -3.84
C LEU A 269 -5.27 -10.66 -5.33
N ASP A 270 -4.98 -11.93 -5.66
CA ASP A 270 -5.19 -12.48 -7.00
C ASP A 270 -6.55 -13.15 -7.14
N THR A 271 -7.30 -13.21 -6.05
CA THR A 271 -8.50 -13.99 -5.95
C THR A 271 -9.68 -13.12 -5.53
N LEU A 272 -10.87 -13.55 -5.93
CA LEU A 272 -12.11 -12.79 -5.78
C LEU A 272 -13.17 -13.56 -4.98
N THR A 273 -12.78 -14.65 -4.31
CA THR A 273 -13.74 -15.43 -3.53
C THR A 273 -13.95 -14.82 -2.16
N GLU A 274 -15.18 -14.90 -1.68
CA GLU A 274 -15.55 -14.41 -0.37
C GLU A 274 -14.71 -15.02 0.78
N ILE A 275 -14.41 -16.32 0.66
CA ILE A 275 -13.65 -17.08 1.64
C ILE A 275 -12.22 -16.56 1.76
N GLU A 276 -11.58 -16.25 0.64
CA GLU A 276 -10.20 -15.76 0.63
C GLU A 276 -10.12 -14.33 1.13
N VAL A 277 -11.05 -13.47 0.70
CA VAL A 277 -11.14 -12.10 1.22
C VAL A 277 -11.33 -12.13 2.75
N ALA A 278 -12.24 -12.96 3.26
CA ALA A 278 -12.41 -13.14 4.70
C ALA A 278 -11.13 -13.64 5.40
N LYS A 279 -10.39 -14.55 4.78
CA LYS A 279 -9.09 -15.04 5.30
C LYS A 279 -8.05 -13.92 5.35
N VAL A 280 -8.02 -13.02 4.38
CA VAL A 280 -7.11 -11.86 4.36
C VAL A 280 -7.48 -10.88 5.46
N LEU A 281 -8.76 -10.51 5.56
CA LEU A 281 -9.26 -9.61 6.60
C LEU A 281 -8.89 -10.14 7.99
N LYS A 282 -9.05 -11.45 8.21
CA LYS A 282 -8.60 -12.12 9.44
C LYS A 282 -7.10 -11.98 9.68
N ALA A 283 -6.27 -12.21 8.66
CA ALA A 283 -4.81 -12.14 8.78
C ALA A 283 -4.31 -10.73 9.11
N PHE A 284 -4.99 -9.70 8.61
CA PHE A 284 -4.64 -8.29 8.83
C PHE A 284 -5.27 -7.65 10.07
N LYS A 285 -6.04 -8.41 10.86
CA LYS A 285 -6.57 -7.96 12.15
C LYS A 285 -5.52 -7.26 13.04
N PRO A 286 -4.26 -7.75 13.19
CA PRO A 286 -3.27 -7.07 14.03
C PRO A 286 -2.94 -5.64 13.56
N ALA A 287 -3.01 -5.36 12.25
CA ALA A 287 -2.80 -4.01 11.73
C ALA A 287 -3.93 -3.06 12.17
N ILE A 288 -5.17 -3.53 12.24
CA ILE A 288 -6.30 -2.72 12.69
C ILE A 288 -6.24 -2.46 14.20
N VAL A 289 -5.76 -3.45 14.98
CA VAL A 289 -5.46 -3.25 16.41
C VAL A 289 -4.36 -2.19 16.59
N ASP A 290 -3.27 -2.28 15.82
CA ASP A 290 -2.18 -1.29 15.87
C ASP A 290 -2.66 0.11 15.48
N ALA A 291 -3.53 0.22 14.46
CA ALA A 291 -4.14 1.50 14.08
C ALA A 291 -4.96 2.11 15.23
N HIS A 292 -5.82 1.32 15.88
CA HIS A 292 -6.59 1.75 17.05
C HIS A 292 -5.68 2.23 18.19
N ASP A 293 -4.65 1.46 18.53
CA ASP A 293 -3.70 1.79 19.59
C ASP A 293 -2.92 3.08 19.28
N ARG A 294 -2.57 3.32 18.02
CA ARG A 294 -1.88 4.54 17.60
C ARG A 294 -2.79 5.75 17.65
N ILE A 295 -4.04 5.63 17.21
CA ILE A 295 -5.02 6.70 17.28
C ILE A 295 -5.30 7.08 18.73
N SER A 296 -5.51 6.09 19.60
CA SER A 296 -5.73 6.34 21.04
C SER A 296 -4.52 6.97 21.73
N LYS A 297 -3.30 6.76 21.22
CA LYS A 297 -2.06 7.42 21.68
C LYS A 297 -1.80 8.80 21.03
N GLY A 298 -2.69 9.30 20.18
CA GLY A 298 -2.60 10.64 19.61
C GLY A 298 -1.75 10.77 18.34
N VAL A 299 -1.44 9.67 17.64
CA VAL A 299 -0.65 9.69 16.38
C VAL A 299 -1.32 10.52 15.27
N LYS A 300 -2.63 10.80 15.38
CA LYS A 300 -3.34 11.73 14.48
C LYS A 300 -2.75 13.15 14.48
N GLY A 301 -2.10 13.57 15.57
CA GLY A 301 -1.56 14.91 15.71
C GLY A 301 -0.64 15.32 14.56
N GLY A 302 -0.93 16.44 13.92
CA GLY A 302 -0.12 16.98 12.82
C GLY A 302 -0.42 16.39 11.44
N ILE A 303 -1.21 15.30 11.30
CA ILE A 303 -1.53 14.73 9.97
C ILE A 303 -2.30 15.75 9.16
N LYS A 304 -3.32 16.38 9.75
CA LYS A 304 -4.15 17.38 9.09
C LYS A 304 -3.32 18.54 8.54
N GLU A 305 -2.40 19.06 9.34
CA GLU A 305 -1.50 20.15 8.96
C GLU A 305 -0.54 19.71 7.83
N ARG A 306 -0.01 18.48 7.88
CA ARG A 306 0.85 17.91 6.82
C ARG A 306 0.10 17.60 5.52
N LEU A 307 -1.20 17.38 5.58
CA LEU A 307 -2.06 17.22 4.41
C LEU A 307 -2.45 18.59 3.82
N ALA A 308 -2.70 19.59 4.67
CA ALA A 308 -3.06 20.95 4.27
C ALA A 308 -1.87 21.79 3.79
N GLY A 309 -0.66 21.49 4.25
CA GLY A 309 0.56 22.16 3.81
C GLY A 309 0.79 21.92 2.32
N GLU A 310 0.66 22.96 1.51
CA GLU A 310 1.02 22.95 0.10
C GLU A 310 2.53 22.63 -0.06
N GLY A 311 2.87 21.36 -0.29
CA GLY A 311 4.04 20.94 -1.06
C GLY A 311 5.44 21.41 -0.64
N GLN A 312 5.67 21.99 0.55
CA GLN A 312 6.97 22.60 0.90
C GLN A 312 7.72 22.01 2.09
N GLU A 313 7.14 21.15 2.93
CA GLU A 313 7.97 20.31 3.78
C GLU A 313 8.53 19.19 2.93
N SER A 314 9.81 19.28 2.62
CA SER A 314 10.57 18.36 1.76
C SER A 314 10.23 16.91 2.10
N SER A 315 9.29 16.32 1.37
CA SER A 315 9.01 14.87 1.35
C SER A 315 10.35 14.12 1.16
N ASP A 316 11.21 14.74 0.36
CA ASP A 316 12.63 14.56 0.15
C ASP A 316 13.55 14.32 1.38
N ALA A 317 13.21 14.74 2.61
CA ALA A 317 14.10 14.56 3.78
C ALA A 317 14.13 13.12 4.32
N LEU A 318 13.07 12.34 4.06
CA LEU A 318 13.02 10.90 4.37
C LEU A 318 12.94 10.06 3.10
N PHE A 319 13.23 10.59 1.92
CA PHE A 319 13.46 9.72 0.75
C PHE A 319 14.96 9.68 0.49
N TYR A 320 15.47 8.53 0.06
CA TYR A 320 16.87 8.44 -0.32
C TYR A 320 17.12 9.38 -1.51
N LYS A 321 17.68 10.55 -1.23
CA LYS A 321 18.30 11.41 -2.22
C LYS A 321 19.58 10.67 -2.61
N GLY A 322 19.56 9.98 -3.74
CA GLY A 322 20.78 9.34 -4.24
C GLY A 322 21.96 10.31 -4.24
N ASP A 323 23.19 9.80 -4.25
CA ASP A 323 24.43 10.61 -4.22
C ASP A 323 24.70 11.40 -5.52
N GLY A 324 23.64 11.73 -6.26
CA GLY A 324 23.67 12.50 -7.48
C GLY A 324 24.30 13.86 -7.27
N ILE A 325 24.94 14.37 -8.32
CA ILE A 325 25.51 15.71 -8.33
C ILE A 325 24.33 16.70 -8.26
N HIS A 326 24.29 17.53 -7.21
CA HIS A 326 23.26 18.57 -7.07
C HIS A 326 23.17 19.38 -8.37
N ILE A 327 21.95 19.68 -8.85
CA ILE A 327 21.74 20.29 -10.18
C ILE A 327 22.55 21.59 -10.37
N ASN A 328 22.75 22.35 -9.29
CA ASN A 328 23.59 23.56 -9.26
C ASN A 328 25.06 23.33 -9.65
N HIS A 329 25.57 22.10 -9.49
CA HIS A 329 26.91 21.68 -9.87
C HIS A 329 26.98 21.07 -11.28
N LEU A 330 25.87 21.03 -12.01
CA LEU A 330 25.81 20.61 -13.41
C LEU A 330 25.75 21.83 -14.34
N ASP A 331 26.41 21.75 -15.49
CA ASP A 331 26.30 22.73 -16.57
C ASP A 331 24.97 22.55 -17.34
N LYS A 332 24.71 23.43 -18.31
CA LYS A 332 23.49 23.37 -19.14
C LYS A 332 23.35 22.09 -19.98
N TYR A 333 24.39 21.25 -20.03
CA TYR A 333 24.41 19.98 -20.74
C TYR A 333 24.38 18.77 -19.80
N GLY A 334 24.25 18.99 -18.48
CA GLY A 334 24.18 17.92 -17.48
C GLY A 334 25.55 17.36 -17.07
N ASN A 335 26.66 18.00 -17.43
CA ASN A 335 28.00 17.61 -17.00
C ASN A 335 28.39 18.39 -15.74
N ARG A 336 29.26 17.83 -14.89
CA ARG A 336 29.75 18.58 -13.72
C ARG A 336 30.45 19.86 -14.17
N LYS A 337 30.03 21.02 -13.66
CA LYS A 337 30.72 22.30 -13.86
C LYS A 337 32.19 22.08 -13.48
N LYS A 338 33.11 22.29 -14.41
CA LYS A 338 34.54 22.33 -14.09
C LYS A 338 34.71 23.44 -13.06
N GLN A 339 34.95 23.08 -11.79
CA GLN A 339 35.52 24.05 -10.87
C GLN A 339 36.89 24.37 -11.44
N ASN A 340 37.10 25.63 -11.84
CA ASN A 340 38.42 26.12 -12.13
C ASN A 340 39.24 25.87 -10.86
N LYS A 341 40.18 24.94 -10.94
CA LYS A 341 41.27 24.92 -9.98
C LYS A 341 42.07 26.19 -10.28
N PHE A 342 42.30 26.94 -9.21
CA PHE A 342 43.17 28.12 -9.07
C PHE A 342 42.48 29.50 -9.08
N VAL A 343 42.47 30.04 -7.84
CA VAL A 343 42.67 31.42 -7.34
C VAL A 343 41.67 32.48 -7.76
#